data_AF-A0A6J4C073-F1
#
_entry.id   AF-A0A6J4C073-F1
#
_cell.length_a   1.000
_cell.length_b   1.000
_cell.length_c   1.000
_cell.angle_alpha   90.00
_cell.angle_beta   90.00
_cell.angle_gamma   90.00
#
_symmetry.space_group_name_H-M   'P 1'
#
loop_
_entity.id
_entity.type
_entity.pdbx_description
1 polymer ?
#
loop_
_entity_poly.entity_id
_entity_poly.type
_entity_poly.pdbx_seq_one_letter_code
_entity_poly.pdbx_strand_id
1 'polypeptide(L)'
;MPEFLFSRATAFNMLSFAFRIPQDGLKAMTPRVRVLSTLGVPSKPRTDPNVHFKYDLRDVSELAVAFALMDAHMPPTLAARYVTEAWDRFRVFAFEGLRGALPDRISNRYPASKDTGPIAIVAGNAISSLGSRGVRDGASALDLAPVTLLKGVAGLAAAVSTPASIVLDARVFMPRIIGALLSLAPRDEELRASLDRLRGHEEEPRAASGKR
;
A
#
# COMPACT_ATOMS: atom_id res chain seq x y z
N MET A 1 9.42 14.00 15.15
CA MET A 1 9.92 12.61 15.23
C MET A 1 10.86 12.35 14.06
N PRO A 2 11.91 11.54 14.20
CA PRO A 2 12.78 11.20 13.07
C PRO A 2 12.01 10.43 12.00
N GLU A 3 12.20 10.81 10.74
CA GLU A 3 11.54 10.24 9.58
C GLU A 3 12.57 9.51 8.73
N PHE A 4 12.38 8.20 8.50
CA PHE A 4 13.23 7.45 7.60
C PHE A 4 12.78 7.71 6.16
N LEU A 5 13.40 8.70 5.54
CA LEU A 5 13.12 9.09 4.17
C LEU A 5 14.22 8.60 3.23
N PHE A 6 13.82 8.04 2.10
CA PHE A 6 14.74 7.58 1.07
C PHE A 6 14.39 8.14 -0.31
N SER A 7 15.36 8.10 -1.21
CA SER A 7 15.23 8.71 -2.54
C SER A 7 14.19 8.00 -3.41
N ARG A 8 13.72 8.68 -4.45
CA ARG A 8 12.91 8.06 -5.52
C ARG A 8 13.56 6.81 -6.10
N ALA A 9 14.87 6.85 -6.36
CA ALA A 9 15.59 5.71 -6.92
C ALA A 9 15.54 4.51 -5.96
N THR A 10 15.74 4.75 -4.66
CA THR A 10 15.62 3.73 -3.63
C THR A 10 14.20 3.15 -3.58
N ALA A 11 13.17 3.99 -3.55
CA ALA A 11 11.78 3.55 -3.55
C ALA A 11 11.43 2.68 -4.77
N PHE A 12 11.91 3.08 -5.95
CA PHE A 12 11.66 2.37 -7.21
C PHE A 12 12.42 1.04 -7.25
N ASN A 13 13.64 0.99 -6.71
CA ASN A 13 14.39 -0.26 -6.58
C ASN A 13 13.69 -1.22 -5.61
N MET A 14 13.14 -0.72 -4.50
CA MET A 14 12.34 -1.54 -3.58
C MET A 14 11.12 -2.13 -4.28
N LEU A 15 10.36 -1.32 -5.04
CA LEU A 15 9.21 -1.79 -5.82
C LEU A 15 9.61 -2.83 -6.88
N SER A 16 10.65 -2.54 -7.67
CA SER A 16 11.15 -3.48 -8.68
C SER A 16 11.56 -4.81 -8.08
N PHE A 17 12.23 -4.78 -6.93
CA PHE A 17 12.64 -5.97 -6.19
C PHE A 17 11.43 -6.74 -5.65
N ALA A 18 10.43 -6.05 -5.11
CA ALA A 18 9.23 -6.67 -4.56
C ALA A 18 8.41 -7.43 -5.61
N PHE A 19 8.26 -6.84 -6.79
CA PHE A 19 7.52 -7.41 -7.92
C PHE A 19 8.38 -8.24 -8.87
N ARG A 20 9.67 -8.45 -8.55
CA ARG A 20 10.62 -9.22 -9.38
C ARG A 20 10.67 -8.75 -10.82
N ILE A 21 10.56 -7.44 -11.03
CA ILE A 21 10.61 -6.83 -12.35
C ILE A 21 12.06 -6.94 -12.86
N PRO A 22 12.31 -7.64 -13.98
CA PRO A 22 13.65 -7.73 -14.56
C PRO A 22 14.14 -6.34 -15.02
N GLN A 23 15.45 -6.18 -15.22
CA GLN A 23 16.04 -4.88 -15.62
C GLN A 23 15.38 -4.31 -16.88
N ASP A 24 15.06 -5.15 -17.86
CA ASP A 24 14.36 -4.74 -19.08
C ASP A 24 12.90 -4.30 -18.81
N GLY A 25 12.29 -4.82 -17.75
CA GLY A 25 10.95 -4.46 -17.28
C GLY A 25 10.90 -3.12 -16.53
N LEU A 26 12.03 -2.55 -16.11
CA LEU A 26 12.08 -1.22 -15.47
C LEU A 26 11.55 -0.11 -16.39
N LYS A 27 11.74 -0.28 -17.70
CA LYS A 27 11.19 0.62 -18.73
C LYS A 27 9.66 0.60 -18.76
N ALA A 28 9.02 -0.50 -18.38
CA ALA A 28 7.56 -0.62 -18.27
C ALA A 28 7.05 -0.17 -16.89
N MET A 29 7.85 -0.31 -15.83
CA MET A 29 7.51 0.15 -14.48
C MET A 29 7.43 1.68 -14.39
N THR A 30 8.39 2.39 -15.01
CA THR A 30 8.50 3.85 -14.90
C THR A 30 7.25 4.60 -15.38
N PRO A 31 6.66 4.28 -16.55
CA PRO A 31 5.39 4.85 -16.99
C PRO A 31 4.24 4.56 -16.03
N ARG A 32 4.14 3.33 -15.48
CA ARG A 32 3.09 2.96 -14.53
C ARG A 32 3.16 3.80 -13.26
N VAL A 33 4.36 3.96 -12.68
CA VAL A 33 4.52 4.83 -11.50
C VAL A 33 4.18 6.28 -11.84
N ARG A 34 4.60 6.78 -13.01
CA ARG A 34 4.27 8.14 -13.45
C ARG A 34 2.76 8.36 -13.55
N VAL A 35 2.04 7.40 -14.15
CA VAL A 35 0.57 7.44 -14.23
C VAL A 35 -0.06 7.45 -12.84
N LEU A 36 0.41 6.58 -11.93
CA LEU A 36 -0.08 6.57 -10.53
C LEU A 36 0.19 7.89 -9.80
N SER A 37 1.36 8.49 -9.99
CA SER A 37 1.68 9.81 -9.43
C SER A 37 0.77 10.92 -9.96
N THR A 38 0.42 10.89 -11.24
CA THR A 38 -0.56 11.84 -11.80
C THR A 38 -1.97 11.63 -11.28
N LEU A 39 -2.28 10.43 -10.78
CA LEU A 39 -3.56 10.06 -10.18
C LEU A 39 -3.57 10.21 -8.65
N GLY A 40 -2.53 10.80 -8.06
CA GLY A 40 -2.46 11.06 -6.62
C GLY A 40 -1.99 9.89 -5.76
N VAL A 41 -1.18 8.96 -6.31
CA VAL A 41 -0.49 7.91 -5.53
C VAL A 41 1.03 8.13 -5.59
N PRO A 42 1.73 8.33 -4.45
CA PRO A 42 1.22 8.31 -3.07
C PRO A 42 0.21 9.42 -2.72
N SER A 43 -0.69 9.09 -1.79
CA SER A 43 -1.88 9.85 -1.39
C SER A 43 -1.60 11.03 -0.45
N LYS A 44 -0.49 11.00 0.29
CA LYS A 44 -0.18 12.04 1.27
C LYS A 44 0.24 13.34 0.53
N PRO A 45 -0.43 14.48 0.78
CA PRO A 45 0.00 15.75 0.21
C PRO A 45 1.39 16.09 0.74
N ARG A 46 2.33 16.33 -0.17
CA ARG A 46 3.70 16.73 0.19
C ARG A 46 3.69 18.23 0.46
N THR A 47 3.82 18.61 1.73
CA THR A 47 3.78 20.01 2.19
C THR A 47 4.98 20.84 1.78
N ASP A 48 6.08 20.22 1.37
CA ASP A 48 7.32 20.89 0.98
C ASP A 48 7.70 20.53 -0.48
N PRO A 49 7.94 21.53 -1.36
CA PRO A 49 8.31 21.30 -2.75
C PRO A 49 9.65 20.55 -2.94
N ASN A 50 10.52 20.49 -1.92
CA ASN A 50 11.75 19.68 -1.99
C ASN A 50 11.54 18.21 -1.53
N VAL A 51 10.40 17.90 -0.92
CA VAL A 51 10.03 16.53 -0.50
C VAL A 51 9.53 15.69 -1.68
N HIS A 52 9.36 16.25 -2.87
CA HIS A 52 9.02 15.52 -4.10
C HIS A 52 10.00 14.37 -4.46
N PHE A 53 11.19 14.33 -3.84
CA PHE A 53 12.19 13.28 -4.07
C PHE A 53 12.35 12.27 -2.93
N LYS A 54 11.62 12.45 -1.82
CA LYS A 54 11.71 11.61 -0.64
C LYS A 54 10.45 10.74 -0.50
N TYR A 55 10.64 9.52 -0.07
CA TYR A 55 9.61 8.49 0.11
C TYR A 55 9.79 7.87 1.49
N ASP A 56 8.68 7.52 2.13
CA ASP A 56 8.67 6.72 3.34
C ASP A 56 8.09 5.31 3.08
N LEU A 57 7.99 4.50 4.14
CA LEU A 57 7.43 3.15 4.02
C LEU A 57 5.96 3.16 3.58
N ARG A 58 5.17 4.18 3.97
CA ARG A 58 3.77 4.31 3.58
C ARG A 58 3.68 4.56 2.07
N ASP A 59 4.44 5.51 1.54
CA ASP A 59 4.46 5.86 0.13
C ASP A 59 4.78 4.63 -0.75
N VAL A 60 5.80 3.86 -0.35
CA VAL A 60 6.17 2.63 -1.07
C VAL A 60 5.09 1.56 -0.95
N SER A 61 4.45 1.44 0.21
CA SER A 61 3.35 0.50 0.41
C SER A 61 2.14 0.84 -0.44
N GLU A 62 1.78 2.13 -0.54
CA GLU A 62 0.70 2.61 -1.42
C GLU A 62 0.98 2.29 -2.89
N LEU A 63 2.20 2.58 -3.35
CA LEU A 63 2.63 2.21 -4.70
C LEU A 63 2.60 0.68 -4.91
N ALA A 64 3.07 -0.10 -3.94
CA ALA A 64 3.07 -1.55 -4.05
C ALA A 64 1.63 -2.11 -4.13
N VAL A 65 0.71 -1.61 -3.32
CA VAL A 65 -0.70 -2.00 -3.38
C VAL A 65 -1.32 -1.63 -4.73
N ALA A 66 -1.07 -0.41 -5.24
CA ALA A 66 -1.54 0.00 -6.56
C ALA A 66 -1.01 -0.93 -7.67
N PHE A 67 0.26 -1.30 -7.62
CA PHE A 67 0.86 -2.26 -8.55
C PHE A 67 0.21 -3.64 -8.46
N ALA A 68 -0.01 -4.16 -7.25
CA ALA A 68 -0.66 -5.45 -7.06
C ALA A 68 -2.10 -5.46 -7.62
N LEU A 69 -2.85 -4.36 -7.44
CA LEU A 69 -4.18 -4.19 -8.04
C LEU A 69 -4.11 -4.17 -9.57
N MET A 70 -3.16 -3.42 -10.14
CA MET A 70 -2.97 -3.34 -11.59
C MET A 70 -2.52 -4.66 -12.22
N ASP A 71 -1.64 -5.40 -11.56
CA ASP A 71 -1.20 -6.73 -11.99
C ASP A 71 -2.34 -7.77 -11.87
N ALA A 72 -3.32 -7.53 -11.00
CA ALA A 72 -4.60 -8.24 -10.97
C ALA A 72 -5.64 -7.70 -11.98
N HIS A 73 -5.16 -7.03 -13.04
CA HIS A 73 -5.95 -6.48 -14.16
C HIS A 73 -6.88 -5.31 -13.81
N MET A 74 -6.70 -4.65 -12.66
CA MET A 74 -7.41 -3.41 -12.35
C MET A 74 -6.87 -2.23 -13.19
N PRO A 75 -7.72 -1.38 -13.80
CA PRO A 75 -7.25 -0.19 -14.49
C PRO A 75 -6.51 0.78 -13.54
N PRO A 76 -5.50 1.54 -14.02
CA PRO A 76 -4.71 2.43 -13.17
C PRO A 76 -5.53 3.48 -12.41
N THR A 77 -6.56 4.03 -13.05
CA THR A 77 -7.48 5.02 -12.43
C THR A 77 -8.23 4.41 -11.25
N LEU A 78 -8.73 3.19 -11.39
CA LEU A 78 -9.45 2.50 -10.33
C LEU A 78 -8.50 2.05 -9.22
N ALA A 79 -7.31 1.54 -9.57
CA ALA A 79 -6.28 1.18 -8.59
C ALA A 79 -5.86 2.38 -7.73
N ALA A 80 -5.68 3.54 -8.37
CA ALA A 80 -5.38 4.78 -7.65
C ALA A 80 -6.51 5.17 -6.68
N ARG A 81 -7.78 5.14 -7.13
CA ARG A 81 -8.95 5.40 -6.26
C ARG A 81 -9.00 4.45 -5.06
N TYR A 82 -8.78 3.15 -5.26
CA TYR A 82 -8.75 2.19 -4.16
C TYR A 82 -7.66 2.50 -3.15
N VAL A 83 -6.46 2.88 -3.61
CA VAL A 83 -5.36 3.23 -2.72
C VAL A 83 -5.62 4.54 -1.99
N THR A 84 -6.23 5.55 -2.62
CA THR A 84 -6.47 6.86 -1.99
C THR A 84 -7.71 6.89 -1.10
N GLU A 85 -8.83 6.31 -1.55
CA GLU A 85 -10.13 6.34 -0.86
C GLU A 85 -10.30 5.19 0.14
N ALA A 86 -9.67 4.04 -0.09
CA ALA A 86 -9.76 2.87 0.79
C ALA A 86 -8.43 2.54 1.51
N TRP A 87 -7.53 3.53 1.65
CA TRP A 87 -6.22 3.33 2.28
C TRP A 87 -6.32 2.74 3.69
N ASP A 88 -7.32 3.12 4.47
CA ASP A 88 -7.48 2.62 5.84
C ASP A 88 -7.61 1.10 5.92
N ARG A 89 -8.14 0.46 4.87
CA ARG A 89 -8.16 -1.00 4.74
C ARG A 89 -6.83 -1.52 4.21
N PHE A 90 -6.29 -0.90 3.16
CA PHE A 90 -5.04 -1.35 2.55
C PHE A 90 -3.80 -1.18 3.44
N ARG A 91 -3.79 -0.21 4.35
CA ARG A 91 -2.71 -0.04 5.33
C ARG A 91 -2.63 -1.21 6.30
N VAL A 92 -3.77 -1.74 6.73
CA VAL A 92 -3.85 -2.94 7.59
C VAL A 92 -3.38 -4.17 6.81
N PHE A 93 -3.86 -4.33 5.57
CA PHE A 93 -3.41 -5.37 4.65
C PHE A 93 -1.89 -5.36 4.42
N ALA A 94 -1.33 -4.18 4.10
CA ALA A 94 0.10 -4.00 3.87
C ALA A 94 0.92 -4.31 5.12
N PHE A 95 0.47 -3.83 6.28
CA PHE A 95 1.11 -4.07 7.57
C PHE A 95 1.12 -5.55 7.95
N GLU A 96 -0.02 -6.23 7.85
CA GLU A 96 -0.10 -7.68 8.12
C GLU A 96 0.77 -8.49 7.14
N GLY A 97 0.92 -8.01 5.90
CA GLY A 97 1.79 -8.65 4.90
C GLY A 97 3.28 -8.59 5.21
N LEU A 98 3.78 -7.50 5.81
CA LEU A 98 5.20 -7.35 6.16
C LEU A 98 5.56 -7.98 7.51
N ARG A 99 4.57 -8.26 8.37
CA ARG A 99 4.78 -8.60 9.78
C ARG A 99 5.70 -9.81 9.98
N GLY A 100 5.56 -10.83 9.14
CA GLY A 100 6.38 -12.05 9.17
C GLY A 100 7.86 -11.85 8.79
N ALA A 101 8.23 -10.67 8.28
CA ALA A 101 9.59 -10.32 7.91
C ALA A 101 10.20 -9.23 8.82
N LEU A 102 9.51 -8.84 9.90
CA LEU A 102 10.06 -7.93 10.89
C LEU A 102 11.10 -8.64 11.77
N PRO A 103 12.20 -7.97 12.16
CA PRO A 103 13.15 -8.51 13.13
C PRO A 103 12.47 -8.83 14.48
N ASP A 104 12.89 -9.91 15.14
CA ASP A 104 12.30 -10.36 16.42
C ASP A 104 12.24 -9.24 17.47
N ARG A 105 13.31 -8.45 17.56
CA ARG A 105 13.45 -7.30 18.48
C ARG A 105 12.39 -6.20 18.29
N ILE A 106 11.72 -6.18 17.14
CA ILE A 106 10.66 -5.22 16.79
C ILE A 106 9.29 -5.90 16.79
N SER A 107 9.23 -7.15 16.32
CA SER A 107 7.99 -7.92 16.10
C SER A 107 7.07 -7.98 17.33
N ASN A 108 7.61 -8.10 18.55
CA ASN A 108 6.85 -8.21 19.80
C ASN A 108 5.95 -6.99 20.08
N ARG A 109 6.27 -5.83 19.50
CA ARG A 109 5.49 -4.59 19.66
C ARG A 109 4.29 -4.52 18.71
N TYR A 110 4.24 -5.42 17.74
CA TYR A 110 3.26 -5.46 16.66
C TYR A 110 2.55 -6.82 16.63
N PRO A 111 1.70 -7.11 17.64
CA PRO A 111 0.96 -8.36 17.67
C PRO A 111 0.05 -8.48 16.45
N ALA A 112 -0.17 -9.72 16.00
CA ALA A 112 -1.10 -10.02 14.91
C ALA A 112 -2.50 -9.50 15.21
N SER A 113 -3.17 -8.93 14.22
CA SER A 113 -4.59 -8.65 14.32
C SER A 113 -5.41 -9.93 14.55
N LYS A 114 -6.42 -9.84 15.42
CA LYS A 114 -7.37 -10.92 15.67
C LYS A 114 -8.52 -10.97 14.67
N ASP A 115 -8.70 -9.96 13.83
CA ASP A 115 -9.89 -9.87 12.97
C ASP A 115 -9.55 -9.59 11.50
N THR A 116 -8.29 -9.22 11.21
CA THR A 116 -7.83 -8.88 9.85
C THR A 116 -6.58 -9.66 9.49
N GLY A 117 -6.14 -9.56 8.24
CA GLY A 117 -4.94 -10.23 7.78
C GLY A 117 -4.40 -9.77 6.44
N PRO A 118 -3.42 -10.51 5.91
CA PRO A 118 -2.64 -10.10 4.74
C PRO A 118 -3.30 -10.43 3.41
N ILE A 119 -4.52 -10.99 3.39
CA ILE A 119 -5.26 -11.27 2.16
C ILE A 119 -6.36 -10.22 2.01
N ALA A 120 -6.41 -9.55 0.87
CA ALA A 120 -7.47 -8.59 0.54
C ALA A 120 -8.34 -9.12 -0.60
N ILE A 121 -9.65 -8.98 -0.45
CA ILE A 121 -10.64 -9.31 -1.48
C ILE A 121 -11.36 -8.02 -1.85
N VAL A 122 -11.29 -7.66 -3.12
CA VAL A 122 -12.03 -6.54 -3.71
C VAL A 122 -13.15 -7.11 -4.57
N ALA A 123 -14.40 -6.87 -4.18
CA ALA A 123 -15.54 -7.35 -4.94
C ALA A 123 -15.60 -6.67 -6.33
N GLY A 124 -15.77 -7.47 -7.38
CA GLY A 124 -15.61 -7.07 -8.78
C GLY A 124 -16.82 -6.40 -9.42
N ASN A 125 -17.85 -6.01 -8.65
CA ASN A 125 -18.97 -5.22 -9.18
C ASN A 125 -18.49 -3.89 -9.80
N ALA A 126 -17.35 -3.36 -9.34
CA ALA A 126 -16.69 -2.19 -9.94
C ALA A 126 -15.93 -2.49 -11.25
N ILE A 127 -15.57 -3.75 -11.52
CA ILE A 127 -14.84 -4.16 -12.72
C ILE A 127 -15.82 -4.45 -13.86
N SER A 128 -16.97 -5.06 -13.56
CA SER A 128 -18.05 -5.29 -14.51
C SER A 128 -18.71 -3.99 -15.01
N SER A 129 -18.73 -2.93 -14.19
CA SER A 129 -19.34 -1.64 -14.57
C SER A 129 -18.44 -0.77 -15.48
N LEU A 130 -17.14 -1.04 -15.55
CA LEU A 130 -16.17 -0.31 -16.38
C LEU A 130 -16.36 -0.51 -17.90
N GLY A 131 -17.11 -1.55 -18.31
CA GLY A 131 -17.45 -1.80 -19.72
C GLY A 131 -18.55 -0.90 -20.28
N SER A 132 -19.27 -0.17 -19.42
CA SER A 132 -20.39 0.69 -19.81
C SER A 132 -19.86 2.02 -20.35
N ARG A 133 -20.09 2.31 -21.65
CA ARG A 133 -19.59 3.52 -22.36
C ARG A 133 -19.81 4.85 -21.63
N GLY A 134 -20.83 4.97 -20.78
CA GLY A 134 -21.12 6.20 -20.01
C GLY A 134 -20.20 6.47 -18.81
N VAL A 135 -19.38 5.51 -18.38
CA VAL A 135 -18.56 5.61 -17.15
C VAL A 135 -17.10 5.99 -17.44
N ARG A 136 -16.67 5.96 -18.70
CA ARG A 136 -15.29 6.32 -19.08
C ARG A 136 -14.93 7.78 -18.80
N ASP A 137 -15.90 8.68 -18.85
CA ASP A 137 -15.73 10.10 -18.51
C ASP A 137 -16.12 10.42 -17.04
N GLY A 138 -16.73 9.46 -16.33
CA GLY A 138 -17.34 9.64 -15.01
C GLY A 138 -16.88 8.63 -13.95
N ALA A 139 -15.67 8.09 -14.08
CA ALA A 139 -15.13 7.06 -13.19
C ALA A 139 -15.07 7.46 -11.70
N SER A 140 -15.36 8.71 -11.34
CA SER A 140 -15.50 9.18 -9.95
C SER A 140 -16.92 9.04 -9.36
N ALA A 141 -17.95 8.68 -10.15
CA ALA A 141 -19.35 8.73 -9.71
C ALA A 141 -19.87 7.44 -9.04
N LEU A 142 -19.12 6.33 -9.12
CA LEU A 142 -19.51 5.06 -8.50
C LEU A 142 -18.71 4.82 -7.22
N ASP A 143 -19.43 4.40 -6.17
CA ASP A 143 -18.86 3.94 -4.92
C ASP A 143 -17.91 2.76 -5.16
N LEU A 144 -16.76 2.79 -4.49
CA LEU A 144 -15.83 1.67 -4.52
C LEU A 144 -16.45 0.46 -3.83
N ALA A 145 -16.23 -0.73 -4.40
CA ALA A 145 -16.66 -1.94 -3.77
C ALA A 145 -15.89 -2.16 -2.44
N PRO A 146 -16.52 -2.77 -1.43
CA PRO A 146 -15.87 -2.97 -0.15
C PRO A 146 -14.64 -3.88 -0.27
N VAL A 147 -13.60 -3.54 0.48
CA VAL A 147 -12.39 -4.37 0.63
C VAL A 147 -12.51 -5.21 1.90
N THR A 148 -12.55 -6.53 1.73
CA THR A 148 -12.58 -7.49 2.85
C THR A 148 -11.18 -8.03 3.11
N LEU A 149 -10.76 -8.11 4.38
CA LEU A 149 -9.45 -8.65 4.76
C LEU A 149 -9.59 -10.00 5.45
N LEU A 150 -8.75 -10.96 5.07
CA LEU A 150 -8.71 -12.30 5.66
C LEU A 150 -7.33 -12.62 6.24
N LYS A 151 -7.32 -13.36 7.36
CA LYS A 151 -6.11 -13.90 8.00
C LYS A 151 -5.39 -14.94 7.17
N GLY A 152 -6.15 -15.74 6.44
CA GLY A 152 -5.65 -16.89 5.72
C GLY A 152 -6.64 -17.33 4.65
N VAL A 153 -6.27 -18.38 3.92
CA VAL A 153 -7.07 -18.89 2.80
C VAL A 153 -8.34 -19.62 3.25
N ALA A 154 -8.41 -20.00 4.54
CA ALA A 154 -9.64 -20.49 5.15
C ALA A 154 -10.69 -19.38 5.16
N GLY A 155 -11.80 -19.59 4.45
CA GLY A 155 -12.85 -18.59 4.22
C GLY A 155 -12.80 -17.90 2.85
N LEU A 156 -11.72 -18.08 2.08
CA LEU A 156 -11.60 -17.52 0.73
C LEU A 156 -12.69 -18.06 -0.20
N ALA A 157 -12.95 -19.37 -0.16
CA ALA A 157 -13.98 -20.00 -1.00
C ALA A 157 -15.40 -19.46 -0.74
N ALA A 158 -15.72 -19.09 0.52
CA ALA A 158 -16.99 -18.48 0.86
C ALA A 158 -17.07 -17.01 0.39
N ALA A 159 -15.95 -16.29 0.48
CA ALA A 159 -15.86 -14.88 0.10
C ALA A 159 -15.78 -14.64 -1.42
N VAL A 160 -15.31 -15.61 -2.20
CA VAL A 160 -15.17 -15.53 -3.69
C VAL A 160 -16.43 -16.01 -4.42
N SER A 161 -17.56 -16.20 -3.71
CA SER A 161 -18.86 -16.55 -4.30
C SER A 161 -19.40 -15.51 -5.30
N THR A 162 -18.78 -14.33 -5.39
CA THR A 162 -19.06 -13.31 -6.41
C THR A 162 -18.27 -13.58 -7.72
N PRO A 163 -18.92 -13.55 -8.90
CA PRO A 163 -18.33 -13.98 -10.18
C PRO A 163 -17.20 -13.10 -10.73
N ALA A 164 -16.90 -11.96 -10.10
CA ALA A 164 -15.69 -11.19 -10.33
C ALA A 164 -15.18 -10.72 -8.96
N SER A 165 -13.97 -11.11 -8.57
CA SER A 165 -13.30 -10.57 -7.38
C SER A 165 -11.81 -10.55 -7.61
N ILE A 166 -11.13 -9.49 -7.18
CA ILE A 166 -9.68 -9.46 -7.12
C ILE A 166 -9.26 -9.94 -5.75
N VAL A 167 -8.38 -10.95 -5.72
CA VAL A 167 -7.78 -11.46 -4.48
C VAL A 167 -6.29 -11.11 -4.50
N LEU A 168 -5.84 -10.39 -3.49
CA LEU A 168 -4.43 -10.03 -3.30
C LEU A 168 -3.90 -10.68 -2.02
N ASP A 169 -2.63 -11.05 -2.02
CA ASP A 169 -1.90 -11.50 -0.84
C ASP A 169 -0.66 -10.61 -0.63
N ALA A 170 -0.68 -9.79 0.41
CA ALA A 170 0.40 -8.87 0.74
C ALA A 170 1.72 -9.60 1.05
N ARG A 171 1.68 -10.85 1.52
CA ARG A 171 2.88 -11.65 1.80
C ARG A 171 3.69 -11.93 0.55
N VAL A 172 3.10 -11.80 -0.64
CA VAL A 172 3.79 -12.00 -1.91
C VAL A 172 4.81 -10.88 -2.17
N PHE A 173 4.58 -9.65 -1.73
CA PHE A 173 5.42 -8.50 -2.07
C PHE A 173 5.91 -7.67 -0.88
N MET A 174 5.13 -7.54 0.20
CA MET A 174 5.48 -6.72 1.37
C MET A 174 6.74 -7.19 2.13
N PRO A 175 7.01 -8.51 2.30
CA PRO A 175 8.28 -8.98 2.89
C PRO A 175 9.53 -8.49 2.16
N ARG A 176 9.44 -8.32 0.83
CA ARG A 176 10.56 -7.84 0.02
C ARG A 176 10.75 -6.33 0.16
N ILE A 177 9.66 -5.57 0.27
CA ILE A 177 9.70 -4.14 0.57
C ILE A 177 10.39 -3.89 1.91
N ILE A 178 9.94 -4.56 2.98
CA ILE A 178 10.55 -4.38 4.31
C ILE A 178 11.98 -4.93 4.36
N GLY A 179 12.27 -6.05 3.69
CA GLY A 179 13.63 -6.57 3.58
C GLY A 179 14.58 -5.59 2.90
N ALA A 180 14.14 -4.94 1.81
CA ALA A 180 14.93 -3.91 1.14
C ALA A 180 15.13 -2.67 2.03
N LEU A 181 14.11 -2.25 2.77
CA LEU A 181 14.24 -1.17 3.76
C LEU A 181 15.28 -1.52 4.84
N LEU A 182 15.20 -2.73 5.40
CA LEU A 182 16.13 -3.22 6.43
C LEU A 182 17.57 -3.29 5.93
N SER A 183 17.79 -3.55 4.64
CA SER A 183 19.12 -3.54 4.04
C SER A 183 19.80 -2.16 4.04
N LEU A 184 19.01 -1.09 4.19
CA LEU A 184 19.51 0.28 4.39
C LEU A 184 19.94 0.55 5.84
N ALA A 185 19.86 -0.46 6.72
CA ALA A 185 20.21 -0.40 8.14
C ALA A 185 19.58 0.80 8.88
N PRO A 186 18.25 1.02 8.79
CA PRO A 186 17.59 2.06 9.57
C PRO A 186 17.78 1.81 11.06
N ARG A 187 17.83 2.88 11.86
CA ARG A 187 17.81 2.73 13.32
C ARG A 187 16.45 2.17 13.75
N ASP A 188 16.42 1.40 14.83
CA ASP A 188 15.18 0.78 15.31
C ASP A 188 14.08 1.81 15.61
N GLU A 189 14.42 3.01 16.07
CA GLU A 189 13.47 4.11 16.30
C GLU A 189 12.85 4.63 15.01
N GLU A 190 13.66 4.78 13.96
CA GLU A 190 13.23 5.26 12.64
C GLU A 190 12.34 4.23 11.94
N LEU A 191 12.70 2.96 12.09
CA LEU A 191 11.90 1.83 11.61
C LEU A 191 10.57 1.75 12.35
N ARG A 192 10.56 1.87 13.68
CA ARG A 192 9.32 1.91 14.48
C ARG A 192 8.43 3.07 14.05
N ALA A 193 8.97 4.28 13.94
CA ALA A 193 8.21 5.44 13.50
C ALA A 193 7.60 5.23 12.09
N SER A 194 8.34 4.57 11.20
CA SER A 194 7.84 4.24 9.85
C SER A 194 6.72 3.19 9.87
N LEU A 195 6.83 2.19 10.74
CA LEU A 195 5.79 1.17 10.96
C LEU A 195 4.54 1.74 11.61
N ASP A 196 4.70 2.63 12.60
CA ASP A 196 3.60 3.30 13.30
C ASP A 196 2.83 4.22 12.33
N ARG A 197 3.54 4.98 11.49
CA ARG A 197 2.94 5.75 10.39
C ARG A 197 2.17 4.87 9.40
N LEU A 198 2.75 3.74 8.99
CA LEU A 198 2.05 2.80 8.10
C LEU A 198 0.76 2.28 8.74
N ARG A 199 0.74 2.03 10.05
CA ARG A 199 -0.49 1.61 10.76
C ARG A 199 -1.55 2.71 10.89
N GLY A 200 -1.20 3.97 10.61
CA GLY A 200 -2.06 5.12 10.89
C GLY A 200 -2.01 5.59 12.34
N HIS A 201 -1.01 5.16 13.12
CA HIS A 201 -0.70 5.75 14.42
C HIS A 201 0.29 6.91 14.19
N GLU A 202 -0.19 8.01 13.62
CA GLU A 202 0.52 9.27 13.83
C GLU A 202 0.28 9.66 15.30
N GLU A 203 1.33 9.74 16.11
CA GLU A 203 1.23 10.51 17.34
C GLU A 203 0.87 11.92 16.91
N GLU A 204 -0.39 12.32 17.14
CA GLU A 204 -0.75 13.74 17.09
C GLU A 204 0.32 14.49 17.90
N PRO A 205 0.91 15.56 17.37
CA PRO A 205 1.84 16.37 18.15
C PRO A 205 1.08 16.75 19.41
N ARG A 206 1.52 16.24 20.57
CA ARG A 206 0.94 16.57 21.87
C ARG A 206 0.77 18.08 21.86
N ALA A 207 -0.47 18.54 21.73
CA ALA A 207 -0.79 19.95 21.85
C ALA A 207 -0.10 20.36 23.13
N ALA A 208 0.86 21.28 23.01
CA ALA A 208 1.54 21.83 24.17
C ALA A 208 0.42 22.38 25.05
N SER A 209 0.06 21.62 26.09
CA SER A 209 -0.75 22.08 27.20
C SER A 209 0.14 23.06 27.93
N GLY A 210 0.26 24.24 27.34
CA GLY A 210 0.78 25.44 27.96
C GLY A 210 -0.23 25.86 28.99
N LYS A 211 -0.05 25.36 30.22
CA LYS A 211 -0.54 26.00 31.42
C LYS A 211 0.07 27.41 31.50
N ARG A 212 -0.75 28.44 31.36
CA ARG A 212 -1.07 29.46 32.38
C ARG A 212 -1.75 30.66 31.75
#